data_AF-A0A8T9FS04-F1
#
_entry.id   AF-A0A8T9FS04-F1
#
_cell.length_a   1.000
_cell.length_b   1.000
_cell.length_c   1.000
_cell.angle_alpha   90.00
_cell.angle_beta   90.00
_cell.angle_gamma   90.00
#
_symmetry.space_group_name_H-M   'P 1'
#
loop_
_entity.id
_entity.type
_entity.pdbx_description
1 polymer ?
#
loop_
_entity_poly.entity_id
_entity_poly.type
_entity_poly.pdbx_seq_one_letter_code
_entity_poly.pdbx_strand_id
1 'polypeptide(L)'
;MFSRIAAAIARAIAAMGKDFWASLPAIGRTIDGVIEWPFRMLFGGAAPMPHYEPTVTKPGIIEEFKEARRAAASLHTVDPSGIDTVRKYCNAKSRTVRDGMDLSAIRDDARVLLLTMGDDELAALGRAGPGQIKKFVDGRQHGVDGVPVVGVHAPIPANDRSPRSSLDHRRWKTEALLKRDIENRFKLG
;
A
#
# COMPACT_ATOMS: atom_id res chain seq x y z
N MET A 1 -35.23 24.61 -28.59
CA MET A 1 -35.87 23.90 -27.46
C MET A 1 -34.90 23.16 -26.53
N PHE A 2 -33.66 22.85 -26.93
CA PHE A 2 -32.70 22.12 -26.08
C PHE A 2 -32.01 22.93 -24.97
N SER A 3 -31.97 24.27 -25.04
CA SER A 3 -31.29 25.09 -24.01
C SER A 3 -32.07 25.23 -22.69
N ARG A 4 -33.38 24.96 -22.69
CA ARG A 4 -34.23 25.07 -21.49
C ARG A 4 -34.13 23.87 -20.56
N ILE A 5 -33.82 22.69 -21.10
CA ILE A 5 -33.69 21.45 -20.33
C ILE A 5 -32.35 21.45 -19.56
N ALA A 6 -31.26 21.88 -20.21
CA ALA A 6 -29.95 22.00 -19.56
C ALA A 6 -29.97 23.02 -18.39
N ALA A 7 -30.67 24.15 -18.55
CA ALA A 7 -30.80 25.15 -17.51
C ALA A 7 -31.64 24.66 -16.30
N ALA A 8 -32.61 23.78 -16.52
CA ALA A 8 -33.41 23.18 -15.45
C ALA A 8 -32.62 22.13 -14.65
N ILE A 9 -31.83 21.29 -15.35
CA ILE A 9 -30.96 20.29 -14.72
C ILE A 9 -29.82 20.95 -13.94
N ALA A 10 -29.20 21.99 -14.50
CA ALA A 10 -28.16 22.75 -13.80
C ALA A 10 -28.69 23.45 -12.53
N ARG A 11 -29.93 23.98 -12.56
CA ARG A 11 -30.56 24.56 -11.35
C ARG A 11 -30.96 23.50 -10.33
N ALA A 12 -31.38 22.31 -10.75
CA ALA A 12 -31.69 21.20 -9.84
C ALA A 12 -30.43 20.67 -9.14
N ILE A 13 -29.31 20.56 -9.86
CA ILE A 13 -28.01 20.13 -9.30
C ILE A 13 -27.39 21.23 -8.43
N ALA A 14 -27.53 22.51 -8.80
CA ALA A 14 -27.04 23.62 -7.99
C ALA A 14 -27.85 23.86 -6.70
N ALA A 15 -29.15 23.48 -6.69
CA ALA A 15 -29.99 23.52 -5.50
C ALA A 15 -29.74 22.36 -4.53
N MET A 16 -29.02 21.31 -4.95
CA MET A 16 -28.47 20.28 -4.05
C MET A 16 -27.24 20.83 -3.33
N GLY A 17 -27.50 21.84 -2.49
CA GLY A 17 -26.53 22.44 -1.59
C GLY A 17 -26.10 21.48 -0.49
N LYS A 18 -25.15 21.97 0.33
CA LYS A 18 -24.31 21.28 1.33
C LYS A 18 -25.04 20.33 2.31
N ASP A 19 -26.36 20.36 2.38
CA ASP A 19 -27.19 19.51 3.23
C ASP A 19 -27.27 18.05 2.73
N PHE A 20 -27.02 17.78 1.43
CA PHE A 20 -26.98 16.41 0.89
C PHE A 20 -25.78 15.60 1.43
N TRP A 21 -24.65 16.27 1.68
CA TRP A 21 -23.46 15.63 2.25
C TRP A 21 -23.60 15.33 3.74
N ALA A 22 -24.51 16.01 4.45
CA ALA A 22 -24.76 15.78 5.87
C ALA A 22 -25.70 14.60 6.15
N SER A 23 -26.50 14.14 5.17
CA SER A 23 -27.50 13.08 5.37
C SER A 23 -27.09 11.69 4.85
N LEU A 24 -25.79 11.44 4.69
CA LEU A 24 -25.24 10.20 4.11
C LEU A 24 -25.68 8.86 4.75
N PRO A 25 -26.09 8.75 6.03
CA PRO A 25 -26.54 7.44 6.55
C PRO A 25 -27.92 7.02 6.01
N ALA A 26 -28.73 7.94 5.48
CA ALA A 26 -30.11 7.66 5.04
C ALA A 26 -30.25 7.48 3.51
N ILE A 27 -29.26 7.91 2.74
CA ILE A 27 -29.30 7.91 1.25
C ILE A 27 -29.14 6.50 0.66
N GLY A 28 -28.55 5.56 1.41
CA GLY A 28 -28.35 4.18 0.94
C GLY A 28 -29.63 3.41 0.62
N ARG A 29 -30.82 3.87 1.05
CA ARG A 29 -32.13 3.24 0.73
C ARG A 29 -32.92 3.94 -0.37
N THR A 30 -32.52 5.14 -0.79
CA THR A 30 -33.28 5.94 -1.77
C THR A 30 -32.64 6.01 -3.15
N ILE A 31 -31.37 5.62 -3.31
CA ILE A 31 -30.69 5.61 -4.61
C ILE A 31 -31.33 4.59 -5.57
N ASP A 32 -31.75 3.42 -5.08
CA ASP A 32 -32.39 2.39 -5.91
C ASP A 32 -33.64 2.92 -6.61
N GLY A 33 -34.44 3.74 -5.92
CA GLY A 33 -35.67 4.32 -6.49
C GLY A 33 -35.43 5.38 -7.57
N VAL A 34 -34.30 6.09 -7.54
CA VAL A 34 -33.98 7.15 -8.52
C VAL A 34 -33.34 6.56 -9.78
N ILE A 35 -32.59 5.47 -9.66
CA ILE A 35 -32.01 4.76 -10.80
C ILE A 35 -33.09 4.00 -11.57
N GLU A 36 -34.08 3.40 -10.88
CA GLU A 36 -35.15 2.62 -11.54
C GLU A 36 -36.23 3.47 -12.20
N TRP A 37 -36.40 4.73 -11.78
CA TRP A 37 -37.44 5.63 -12.29
C TRP A 37 -37.41 5.86 -13.82
N PRO A 38 -36.25 6.16 -14.44
CA PRO A 38 -36.19 6.32 -15.90
C PRO A 38 -36.49 5.01 -16.65
N PHE A 39 -36.11 3.85 -16.10
CA PHE A 39 -36.42 2.54 -16.73
C PHE A 39 -37.91 2.19 -16.60
N ARG A 40 -38.54 2.48 -15.45
CA ARG A 40 -39.99 2.33 -15.28
C ARG A 40 -40.79 3.21 -16.24
N MET A 41 -40.31 4.40 -16.55
CA MET A 41 -40.99 5.32 -17.46
C MET A 41 -40.82 4.92 -18.93
N LEU A 42 -39.69 4.30 -19.30
CA LEU A 42 -39.41 3.87 -20.67
C LEU A 42 -39.94 2.45 -21.01
N PHE A 43 -40.07 1.57 -20.01
CA PHE A 43 -40.44 0.15 -20.18
C PHE A 43 -41.75 -0.26 -19.44
N GLY A 44 -42.48 0.69 -18.86
CA GLY A 44 -43.65 0.46 -18.01
C GLY A 44 -44.96 0.16 -18.75
N GLY A 45 -45.04 -0.99 -19.42
CA GLY A 45 -46.30 -1.66 -19.77
C GLY A 45 -46.46 -2.91 -18.90
N ALA A 46 -47.53 -2.99 -18.12
CA ALA A 46 -47.82 -4.11 -17.22
C ALA A 46 -48.06 -5.42 -18.00
N ALA A 47 -46.98 -6.14 -18.32
CA ALA A 47 -47.07 -7.54 -18.67
C ALA A 47 -47.14 -8.37 -17.38
N PRO A 48 -48.04 -9.37 -17.29
CA PRO A 48 -48.09 -10.27 -16.14
C PRO A 48 -46.73 -10.93 -15.97
N MET A 49 -46.13 -10.78 -14.78
CA MET A 49 -44.81 -11.32 -14.49
C MET A 49 -44.82 -12.83 -14.73
N PRO A 50 -43.93 -13.38 -15.58
CA PRO A 50 -43.81 -14.82 -15.74
C PRO A 50 -43.49 -15.44 -14.38
N HIS A 51 -44.25 -16.46 -14.01
CA HIS A 51 -44.03 -17.22 -12.79
C HIS A 51 -42.69 -17.96 -12.94
N TYR A 52 -41.63 -17.39 -12.39
CA TYR A 52 -40.31 -17.99 -12.40
C TYR A 52 -40.25 -19.03 -11.28
N GLU A 53 -40.46 -20.30 -11.63
CA GLU A 53 -40.00 -21.40 -10.79
C GLU A 53 -38.49 -21.55 -10.99
N PRO A 54 -37.64 -21.28 -9.98
CA PRO A 54 -36.22 -21.57 -10.08
C PRO A 54 -36.04 -23.09 -10.12
N THR A 55 -35.92 -23.67 -11.31
CA THR A 55 -35.58 -25.09 -11.50
C THR A 55 -34.14 -25.38 -11.07
N VAL A 56 -33.31 -24.34 -10.87
CA VAL A 56 -31.94 -24.47 -10.39
C VAL A 56 -31.96 -24.49 -8.87
N THR A 57 -31.87 -25.69 -8.31
CA THR A 57 -31.69 -25.94 -6.88
C THR A 57 -30.49 -25.14 -6.36
N LYS A 58 -30.73 -24.31 -5.33
CA LYS A 58 -29.75 -23.46 -4.61
C LYS A 58 -28.36 -24.09 -4.33
N PRO A 59 -28.16 -25.41 -4.12
CA PRO A 59 -26.80 -25.96 -3.97
C PRO A 59 -25.89 -25.80 -5.21
N GLY A 60 -26.43 -25.83 -6.43
CA GLY A 60 -25.62 -25.75 -7.65
C GLY A 60 -24.91 -24.41 -7.83
N ILE A 61 -25.57 -23.31 -7.45
CA ILE A 61 -25.02 -21.96 -7.58
C ILE A 61 -23.82 -21.75 -6.64
N ILE A 62 -23.85 -22.34 -5.45
CA ILE A 62 -22.74 -22.22 -4.48
C ILE A 62 -21.52 -23.01 -4.97
N GLU A 63 -21.73 -24.18 -5.56
CA GLU A 63 -20.65 -24.99 -6.12
C GLU A 63 -20.05 -24.31 -7.36
N GLU A 64 -20.88 -23.82 -8.28
CA GLU A 64 -20.45 -23.07 -9.45
C GLU A 64 -19.68 -21.79 -9.07
N PHE A 65 -20.12 -21.08 -8.02
CA PHE A 65 -19.40 -19.91 -7.51
C PHE A 65 -18.05 -20.29 -6.87
N LYS A 66 -17.98 -21.44 -6.18
CA LYS A 66 -16.72 -21.96 -5.62
C LYS A 66 -15.75 -22.40 -6.72
N GLU A 67 -16.25 -23.04 -7.77
CA GLU A 67 -15.46 -23.43 -8.93
C GLU A 67 -14.96 -22.22 -9.71
N ALA A 68 -15.82 -21.23 -9.96
CA ALA A 68 -15.43 -19.97 -10.58
C ALA A 68 -14.36 -19.23 -9.75
N ARG A 69 -14.48 -19.24 -8.42
CA ARG A 69 -13.48 -18.63 -7.54
C ARG A 69 -12.16 -19.39 -7.51
N ARG A 70 -12.19 -20.73 -7.63
CA ARG A 70 -10.98 -21.56 -7.77
C ARG A 70 -10.31 -21.37 -9.13
N ALA A 71 -11.10 -21.28 -10.20
CA ALA A 71 -10.61 -21.00 -11.55
C ALA A 71 -10.02 -19.59 -11.65
N ALA A 72 -10.62 -18.60 -10.98
CA ALA A 72 -10.06 -17.26 -10.89
C ALA A 72 -8.77 -17.21 -10.04
N ALA A 73 -8.66 -18.05 -9.01
CA ALA A 73 -7.43 -18.18 -8.22
C ALA A 73 -6.32 -18.97 -8.94
N SER A 74 -6.67 -19.81 -9.93
CA SER A 74 -5.70 -20.51 -10.77
C SER A 74 -5.20 -19.67 -11.95
N LEU A 75 -5.91 -18.60 -12.30
CA LEU A 75 -5.43 -17.57 -13.22
C LEU A 75 -4.38 -16.72 -12.50
N HIS A 76 -3.13 -17.16 -12.64
CA HIS A 76 -1.87 -16.45 -12.39
C HIS A 76 -1.95 -15.40 -11.26
N THR A 77 -1.42 -15.73 -10.08
CA THR A 77 -1.04 -14.75 -9.06
C THR A 77 0.07 -13.85 -9.62
N VAL A 78 -0.33 -12.92 -10.50
CA VAL A 78 0.48 -11.79 -10.94
C VAL A 78 0.66 -10.97 -9.67
N ASP A 79 1.84 -11.00 -9.07
CA ASP A 79 2.23 -10.08 -8.02
C ASP A 79 2.66 -8.77 -8.70
N PRO A 80 1.76 -7.80 -8.88
CA PRO A 80 2.08 -6.58 -9.61
C PRO A 80 3.01 -5.68 -8.79
N SER A 81 3.17 -6.00 -7.49
CA SER A 81 3.93 -5.23 -6.52
C SER A 81 5.33 -5.79 -6.29
N GLY A 82 5.61 -7.02 -6.72
CA GLY A 82 6.85 -7.73 -6.45
C GLY A 82 7.10 -8.06 -4.96
N ILE A 83 6.18 -7.71 -4.05
CA ILE A 83 6.33 -7.88 -2.60
C ILE A 83 6.40 -9.36 -2.22
N ASP A 84 5.52 -10.18 -2.79
CA ASP A 84 5.49 -11.62 -2.51
C ASP A 84 6.71 -12.31 -3.11
N THR A 85 7.17 -11.85 -4.28
CA THR A 85 8.40 -12.34 -4.90
C THR A 85 9.62 -12.04 -4.02
N VAL A 86 9.78 -10.81 -3.54
CA VAL A 86 10.87 -10.45 -2.61
C VAL A 86 10.78 -11.27 -1.33
N ARG A 87 9.58 -11.42 -0.77
CA ARG A 87 9.37 -12.18 0.46
C ARG A 87 9.72 -13.66 0.29
N LYS A 88 9.37 -14.27 -0.85
CA LYS A 88 9.76 -15.65 -1.17
C LYS A 88 11.26 -15.78 -1.34
N TYR A 89 11.90 -14.82 -2.01
CA TYR A 89 13.35 -14.78 -2.22
C TYR A 89 14.11 -14.70 -0.89
N CYS A 90 13.73 -13.79 0.00
CA CYS A 90 14.35 -13.63 1.32
C CYS A 90 14.19 -14.86 2.22
N ASN A 91 13.04 -15.56 2.13
CA ASN A 91 12.77 -16.75 2.94
C ASN A 91 13.33 -18.05 2.34
N ALA A 92 13.90 -18.01 1.12
CA ALA A 92 14.52 -19.17 0.52
C ALA A 92 15.79 -19.57 1.28
N LYS A 93 15.85 -20.83 1.73
CA LYS A 93 16.93 -21.37 2.56
C LYS A 93 18.24 -21.64 1.82
N SER A 94 18.17 -21.85 0.50
CA SER A 94 19.34 -22.22 -0.32
C SER A 94 19.52 -21.22 -1.45
N ARG A 95 20.79 -20.88 -1.73
CA ARG A 95 21.17 -20.00 -2.84
C ARG A 95 20.73 -20.54 -4.19
N THR A 96 20.82 -21.86 -4.39
CA THR A 96 20.36 -22.52 -5.63
C THR A 96 18.86 -22.30 -5.89
N VAL A 97 18.05 -22.23 -4.84
CA VAL A 97 16.62 -21.97 -4.96
C VAL A 97 16.35 -20.51 -5.29
N ARG A 98 17.16 -19.59 -4.75
CA ARG A 98 17.11 -18.15 -5.07
C ARG A 98 17.46 -17.86 -6.53
N ASP A 99 18.49 -18.53 -7.05
CA ASP A 99 18.96 -18.34 -8.43
C ASP A 99 17.90 -18.78 -9.47
N GLY A 100 17.02 -19.72 -9.11
CA GLY A 100 15.92 -20.17 -9.96
C GLY A 100 14.63 -19.34 -9.85
N MET A 101 14.58 -18.32 -8.99
CA MET A 101 13.39 -17.48 -8.86
C MET A 101 13.37 -16.39 -9.92
N ASP A 102 12.21 -16.21 -10.56
CA ASP A 102 12.01 -15.08 -11.46
C ASP A 102 11.84 -13.78 -10.66
N LEU A 103 12.75 -12.83 -10.88
CA LEU A 103 12.76 -11.50 -10.29
C LEU A 103 12.34 -10.42 -11.29
N SER A 104 11.77 -10.79 -12.44
CA SER A 104 11.34 -9.87 -13.51
C SER A 104 10.32 -8.82 -13.03
N ALA A 105 9.48 -9.18 -12.07
CA ALA A 105 8.47 -8.30 -11.47
C ALA A 105 9.07 -7.18 -10.58
N ILE A 106 10.33 -7.29 -10.18
CA ILE A 106 11.01 -6.32 -9.32
C ILE A 106 11.82 -5.36 -10.18
N ARG A 107 11.89 -4.08 -9.79
CA ARG A 107 12.69 -3.06 -10.47
C ARG A 107 14.18 -3.43 -10.47
N ASP A 108 14.89 -3.09 -11.54
CA ASP A 108 16.28 -3.52 -11.76
C ASP A 108 17.22 -3.12 -10.61
N ASP A 109 17.11 -1.90 -10.08
CA ASP A 109 17.96 -1.46 -8.96
C ASP A 109 17.77 -2.31 -7.69
N ALA A 110 16.51 -2.63 -7.37
CA ALA A 110 16.18 -3.46 -6.21
C ALA A 110 16.59 -4.92 -6.44
N ARG A 111 16.54 -5.39 -7.69
CA ARG A 111 17.05 -6.72 -8.09
C ARG A 111 18.55 -6.82 -7.88
N VAL A 112 19.31 -5.80 -8.29
CA VAL A 112 20.77 -5.76 -8.07
C VAL A 112 21.07 -5.83 -6.58
N LEU A 113 20.38 -5.05 -5.73
CA LEU A 113 20.58 -5.14 -4.29
C LEU A 113 20.26 -6.53 -3.73
N LEU A 114 19.15 -7.16 -4.15
CA LEU A 114 18.79 -8.51 -3.71
C LEU A 114 19.84 -9.57 -4.06
N LEU A 115 20.58 -9.37 -5.15
CA LEU A 115 21.66 -10.26 -5.58
C LEU A 115 22.97 -9.99 -4.85
N THR A 116 23.19 -8.75 -4.39
CA THR A 116 24.42 -8.36 -3.66
C THR A 116 24.32 -8.51 -2.15
N MET A 117 23.10 -8.54 -1.60
CA MET A 117 22.87 -8.58 -0.16
C MET A 117 23.32 -9.89 0.49
N GLY A 118 23.82 -9.79 1.73
CA GLY A 118 24.18 -10.92 2.57
C GLY A 118 22.97 -11.63 3.19
N ASP A 119 23.18 -12.83 3.74
CA ASP A 119 22.10 -13.62 4.34
C ASP A 119 21.44 -12.92 5.56
N ASP A 120 22.20 -12.15 6.33
CA ASP A 120 21.67 -11.38 7.46
C ASP A 120 20.73 -10.25 7.01
N GLU A 121 21.09 -9.57 5.93
CA GLU A 121 20.30 -8.49 5.34
C GLU A 121 19.02 -9.05 4.69
N LEU A 122 19.13 -10.20 4.02
CA LEU A 122 17.99 -10.94 3.48
C LEU A 122 17.07 -11.43 4.60
N ALA A 123 17.62 -11.90 5.73
CA ALA A 123 16.83 -12.30 6.88
C ALA A 123 16.12 -11.10 7.53
N ALA A 124 16.77 -9.95 7.62
CA ALA A 124 16.16 -8.71 8.09
C ALA A 124 15.01 -8.26 7.17
N LEU A 125 15.22 -8.30 5.85
CA LEU A 125 14.19 -7.95 4.86
C LEU A 125 13.03 -8.95 4.86
N GLY A 126 13.30 -10.25 5.06
CA GLY A 126 12.27 -11.28 5.15
C GLY A 126 11.37 -11.15 6.40
N ARG A 127 11.91 -10.60 7.49
CA ARG A 127 11.17 -10.27 8.72
C ARG A 127 10.43 -8.93 8.64
N ALA A 128 10.78 -8.08 7.67
CA ALA A 128 10.20 -6.75 7.53
C ALA A 128 8.71 -6.81 7.15
N GLY A 129 7.97 -5.75 7.51
CA GLY A 129 6.56 -5.63 7.17
C GLY A 129 6.34 -5.40 5.67
N PRO A 130 5.15 -5.73 5.13
CA PRO A 130 4.84 -5.58 3.70
C PRO A 130 5.01 -4.13 3.21
N GLY A 131 4.74 -3.14 4.07
CA GLY A 131 4.97 -1.73 3.74
C GLY A 131 6.45 -1.35 3.61
N GLN A 132 7.35 -2.00 4.36
CA GLN A 132 8.79 -1.79 4.27
C GLN A 132 9.35 -2.46 3.01
N ILE A 133 8.90 -3.68 2.71
CA ILE A 133 9.25 -4.39 1.48
C ILE A 133 8.77 -3.59 0.26
N LYS A 134 7.54 -3.04 0.29
CA LYS A 134 7.04 -2.17 -0.78
C LYS A 134 7.94 -0.95 -0.99
N LYS A 135 8.35 -0.27 0.09
CA LYS A 135 9.28 0.87 0.01
C LYS A 135 10.63 0.44 -0.57
N PHE A 136 11.13 -0.75 -0.22
CA PHE A 136 12.35 -1.30 -0.78
C PHE A 136 12.23 -1.54 -2.30
N VAL A 137 11.14 -2.17 -2.75
CA VAL A 137 10.86 -2.37 -4.19
C VAL A 137 10.72 -1.04 -4.94
N ASP A 138 10.08 -0.05 -4.32
CA ASP A 138 9.95 1.32 -4.85
C ASP A 138 11.29 2.09 -4.82
N GLY A 139 12.35 1.52 -4.22
CA GLY A 139 13.64 2.16 -4.00
C GLY A 139 13.58 3.39 -3.12
N ARG A 140 12.65 3.40 -2.16
CA ARG A 140 12.49 4.44 -1.13
C ARG A 140 13.10 3.98 0.18
N GLN A 141 13.32 4.93 1.10
CA GLN A 141 13.78 4.62 2.45
C GLN A 141 12.78 3.71 3.18
N HIS A 142 13.17 2.44 3.38
CA HIS A 142 12.32 1.41 3.97
C HIS A 142 12.43 1.33 5.50
N GLY A 143 13.51 1.83 6.10
CA GLY A 143 13.72 1.84 7.55
C GLY A 143 13.86 0.43 8.13
N VAL A 144 14.53 -0.46 7.40
CA VAL A 144 14.89 -1.80 7.89
C VAL A 144 16.37 -1.75 8.22
N ASP A 145 16.70 -2.03 9.48
CA ASP A 145 18.08 -1.95 9.95
C ASP A 145 18.95 -3.02 9.28
N GLY A 146 20.12 -2.61 8.83
CA GLY A 146 21.08 -3.48 8.14
C GLY A 146 20.79 -3.73 6.65
N VAL A 147 19.66 -3.27 6.10
CA VAL A 147 19.37 -3.43 4.66
C VAL A 147 19.80 -2.17 3.90
N PRO A 148 20.61 -2.29 2.83
CA PRO A 148 20.99 -1.15 2.01
C PRO A 148 19.78 -0.54 1.28
N VAL A 149 19.71 0.78 1.23
CA VAL A 149 18.63 1.51 0.56
C VAL A 149 19.01 1.77 -0.90
N VAL A 150 18.16 1.33 -1.82
CA VAL A 150 18.28 1.60 -3.26
C VAL A 150 18.30 3.11 -3.52
N GLY A 151 19.33 3.63 -4.21
CA GLY A 151 19.35 5.02 -4.70
C GLY A 151 19.79 6.08 -3.70
N VAL A 152 20.34 5.72 -2.55
CA VAL A 152 20.78 6.69 -1.53
C VAL A 152 22.27 7.02 -1.68
N HIS A 153 22.59 7.92 -2.61
CA HIS A 153 23.66 8.89 -2.41
C HIS A 153 23.16 10.14 -1.65
N ALA A 154 21.90 10.15 -1.20
CA ALA A 154 21.40 11.22 -0.36
C ALA A 154 21.93 11.03 1.07
N PRO A 155 22.69 11.98 1.65
CA PRO A 155 23.13 11.88 3.03
C PRO A 155 21.91 11.68 3.92
N ILE A 156 21.92 10.61 4.71
CA ILE A 156 20.94 10.38 5.76
C ILE A 156 21.03 11.61 6.67
N PRO A 157 19.98 12.46 6.80
CA PRO A 157 20.00 13.47 7.83
C PRO A 157 20.06 12.72 9.15
N ALA A 158 21.18 12.88 9.87
CA ALA A 158 21.32 12.33 11.21
C ALA A 158 20.07 12.75 11.99
N ASN A 159 19.27 11.77 12.40
CA ASN A 159 18.12 12.03 13.24
C ASN A 159 18.70 12.39 14.62
N ASP A 160 19.01 13.67 14.81
CA ASP A 160 19.57 14.25 16.06
C ASP A 160 18.60 14.14 17.25
N ARG A 161 17.46 13.47 17.09
CA ARG A 161 16.60 13.03 18.19
C ARG A 161 17.22 11.84 18.92
N SER A 162 18.43 12.01 19.43
CA SER A 162 18.82 11.26 20.62
C SER A 162 17.88 11.69 21.76
N PRO A 163 17.33 10.77 22.57
CA PRO A 163 16.56 11.11 23.77
C PRO A 163 17.49 11.60 24.90
N ARG A 164 18.56 12.33 24.56
CA ARG A 164 19.46 12.92 25.53
C ARG A 164 18.89 14.27 25.93
N SER A 165 18.71 14.43 27.23
CA SER A 165 18.39 15.72 27.85
C SER A 165 19.35 16.78 27.31
N SER A 166 18.86 17.99 27.02
CA SER A 166 19.68 19.12 26.52
C SER A 166 20.89 19.44 27.41
N LEU A 167 20.91 18.96 28.66
CA LEU A 167 22.05 19.00 29.58
C LEU A 167 23.22 18.11 29.14
N ASP A 168 22.99 16.94 28.54
CA ASP A 168 24.06 16.03 28.09
C ASP A 168 24.80 16.58 26.86
N HIS A 169 24.13 17.41 26.06
CA HIS A 169 24.73 17.99 24.86
C HIS A 169 25.85 19.00 25.16
N ARG A 170 26.00 19.44 26.43
CA ARG A 170 27.08 20.34 26.88
C ARG A 170 28.18 19.63 27.64
N ARG A 171 27.95 18.41 28.16
CA ARG A 171 28.93 17.67 28.97
C ARG A 171 30.18 17.30 28.19
N TRP A 172 30.03 16.90 26.93
CA TRP A 172 31.19 16.57 26.09
C TRP A 172 32.09 17.79 25.82
N LYS A 173 31.52 19.01 25.72
CA LYS A 173 32.31 20.24 25.56
C LYS A 173 33.07 20.57 26.82
N THR A 174 32.46 20.42 27.99
CA THR A 174 33.13 20.65 29.28
C THR A 174 34.22 19.61 29.53
N GLU A 175 33.98 18.33 29.20
CA GLU A 175 35.00 17.28 29.31
C GLU A 175 36.17 17.48 28.34
N ALA A 176 35.90 17.90 27.10
CA ALA A 176 36.94 18.18 26.12
C ALA A 176 37.83 19.37 26.52
N LEU A 177 37.25 20.44 27.06
CA LEU A 177 38.00 21.59 27.57
C LEU A 177 38.86 21.20 28.77
N LEU A 178 38.28 20.47 29.72
CA LEU A 178 38.98 20.05 30.94
C LEU A 178 40.15 19.11 30.62
N LYS A 179 39.98 18.20 29.66
CA LYS A 179 41.04 17.31 29.19
C LYS A 179 42.16 18.06 28.45
N ARG A 180 41.82 19.07 27.65
CA ARG A 180 42.80 19.94 26.96
C ARG A 180 43.63 20.77 27.94
N ASP A 181 43.02 21.30 28.99
CA ASP A 181 43.75 22.06 30.02
C ASP A 181 44.72 21.18 30.81
N ILE A 182 44.33 19.94 31.10
CA ILE A 182 45.22 18.96 31.73
C ILE A 182 46.42 18.66 30.82
N GLU A 183 46.19 18.36 29.54
CA GLU A 183 47.25 18.11 28.57
C GLU A 183 48.20 19.31 28.39
N ASN A 184 47.67 20.53 28.41
CA ASN A 184 48.49 21.75 28.34
C ASN A 184 49.36 21.94 29.58
N ARG A 185 48.88 21.58 30.78
CA ARG A 185 49.68 21.64 32.02
C ARG A 185 50.83 20.63 32.02
N PHE A 186 50.64 19.46 31.43
CA PHE A 186 51.70 18.44 31.34
C PHE A 186 52.75 18.71 30.25
N LYS A 187 52.50 19.65 29.32
CA LYS A 187 53.45 20.03 28.26
C LYS A 187 54.36 21.21 28.64
N LEU A 188 54.16 21.83 29.81
CA LEU A 188 54.90 23.00 30.29
C LEU A 188 55.85 22.68 31.48
N GLY A 189 56.09 21.40 31.76
CA GLY A 189 57.15 20.92 32.66
C GLY A 189 58.11 20.02 31.91
#